data_AF-A0A5A8A511-F1
#
_entry.id   AF-A0A5A8A511-F1
#
_cell.length_a   1.000
_cell.length_b   1.000
_cell.length_c   1.000
_cell.angle_alpha   90.00
_cell.angle_beta   90.00
_cell.angle_gamma   90.00
#
_symmetry.space_group_name_H-M   'P 1'
#
loop_
_entity.id
_entity.type
_entity.pdbx_description
1 polymer ?
#
loop_
_entity_poly.entity_id
_entity_poly.type
_entity_poly.pdbx_seq_one_letter_code
_entity_poly.pdbx_strand_id
1 'polypeptide(L)'
;MAPSGTPAPYRLQCIVHRESAGGIIIHDEQIPGPVEAAAIDAAKARFAHLLAGRAGSAALRDPLGRVVWSARQNAPPGTAGSLRP
;
A
#
# COMPACT_ATOMS: atom_id res chain seq x y z
N MET A 1 -27.86 -7.07 22.04
CA MET A 1 -26.42 -7.28 22.32
C MET A 1 -25.68 -7.03 21.01
N ALA A 2 -25.17 -5.82 20.78
CA ALA A 2 -24.37 -5.55 19.59
C ALA A 2 -22.99 -6.15 19.80
N PRO A 3 -22.40 -6.91 18.86
CA PRO A 3 -20.97 -7.11 18.89
C PRO A 3 -20.35 -5.75 18.61
N SER A 4 -19.99 -5.03 19.67
CA SER A 4 -19.09 -3.88 19.63
C SER A 4 -17.69 -4.39 19.29
N GLY A 5 -17.55 -5.08 18.16
CA GLY A 5 -16.27 -5.29 17.53
C GLY A 5 -15.82 -3.93 17.10
N THR A 6 -14.98 -3.28 17.92
CA THR A 6 -14.23 -2.10 17.50
C THR A 6 -13.69 -2.43 16.11
N PRO A 7 -13.97 -1.63 15.06
CA PRO A 7 -13.46 -1.94 13.74
C PRO A 7 -11.96 -2.07 13.89
N ALA A 8 -11.46 -3.30 13.71
CA ALA A 8 -10.05 -3.61 13.90
C ALA A 8 -9.28 -2.63 13.02
N PRO A 9 -8.48 -1.71 13.60
CA PRO A 9 -7.81 -0.70 12.80
C PRO A 9 -6.67 -1.40 12.08
N TYR A 10 -6.89 -1.79 10.84
CA TYR A 10 -5.82 -2.30 10.00
C TYR A 10 -4.89 -1.14 9.67
N ARG A 11 -3.58 -1.37 9.68
CA ARG A 11 -2.59 -0.33 9.40
C ARG A 11 -1.96 -0.58 8.04
N LEU A 12 -2.21 0.32 7.10
CA LEU A 12 -1.64 0.29 5.77
C LEU A 12 -0.37 1.14 5.76
N GLN A 13 0.76 0.49 5.51
CA GLN A 13 2.02 1.16 5.23
C GLN A 13 2.33 1.03 3.74
N CYS A 14 2.41 2.16 3.03
CA CYS A 14 2.80 2.24 1.63
C CYS A 14 4.13 3.00 1.51
N ILE A 15 5.01 2.48 0.67
CA ILE A 15 6.34 3.00 0.37
C ILE A 15 6.34 3.30 -1.12
N VAL A 16 6.29 4.57 -1.51
CA VAL A 16 6.27 5.01 -2.91
C VAL A 16 7.63 5.58 -3.28
N HIS A 17 8.22 5.08 -4.36
CA HIS A 17 9.50 5.53 -4.88
C HIS A 17 9.27 6.77 -5.75
N ARG A 18 10.00 7.86 -5.48
CA ARG A 18 9.98 9.05 -6.31
C ARG A 18 11.14 9.01 -7.32
N GLU A 19 10.83 9.21 -8.59
CA GLU A 19 11.78 9.09 -9.69
C GLU A 19 12.79 10.26 -9.78
N SER A 20 12.45 11.40 -9.19
CA SER A 20 13.35 12.57 -9.11
C SER A 20 13.84 12.79 -7.68
N ALA A 21 15.15 12.63 -7.49
CA ALA A 21 15.93 12.90 -6.28
C ALA A 21 15.68 11.95 -5.09
N GLY A 22 15.99 10.66 -5.25
CA GLY A 22 16.34 9.73 -4.15
C GLY A 22 15.35 9.59 -2.97
N GLY A 23 14.11 10.06 -3.14
CA GLY A 23 13.14 10.19 -2.07
C GLY A 23 12.20 8.99 -2.02
N ILE A 24 12.04 8.44 -0.82
CA ILE A 24 10.99 7.46 -0.51
C ILE A 24 9.89 8.20 0.24
N ILE A 25 8.64 8.06 -0.22
CA ILE A 25 7.47 8.56 0.51
C ILE A 25 6.87 7.38 1.26
N ILE A 26 6.81 7.48 2.59
CA ILE A 26 6.14 6.50 3.43
C ILE A 26 4.80 7.07 3.83
N HIS A 27 3.72 6.41 3.40
CA HIS A 27 2.37 6.64 3.88
C HIS A 27 2.04 5.58 4.92
N ASP A 28 1.57 6.01 6.08
CA ASP A 28 1.07 5.14 7.14
C ASP A 28 -0.33 5.64 7.51
N GLU A 29 -1.36 4.85 7.19
CA GLU A 29 -2.75 5.19 7.47
C GLU A 29 -3.50 4.02 8.10
N GLN A 30 -4.55 4.33 8.87
CA GLN A 30 -5.47 3.32 9.39
C GLN A 30 -6.60 3.09 8.38
N ILE A 31 -6.79 1.84 8.00
CA ILE A 31 -7.85 1.39 7.11
C ILE A 31 -8.99 0.83 7.96
N PRO A 32 -10.19 1.42 7.88
CA PRO A 32 -11.37 0.85 8.51
C PRO A 32 -11.77 -0.41 7.74
N GLY A 33 -11.88 -1.54 8.45
CA GLY A 33 -12.30 -2.82 7.87
C GLY A 33 -13.10 -3.63 8.88
N PRO A 34 -14.40 -3.88 8.66
CA PRO A 34 -15.17 -4.77 9.53
C PRO A 34 -14.69 -6.23 9.46
N VAL A 35 -14.08 -6.61 8.33
CA VAL A 35 -13.50 -7.93 8.06
C VAL A 35 -12.22 -7.77 7.22
N GLU A 36 -11.33 -8.76 7.30
CA GLU A 36 -10.03 -8.74 6.60
C GLU A 36 -10.18 -8.49 5.09
N ALA A 37 -11.11 -9.18 4.44
CA ALA A 37 -11.34 -9.02 3.00
C ALA A 37 -11.70 -7.57 2.60
N ALA A 38 -12.51 -6.89 3.40
CA ALA A 38 -12.88 -5.49 3.17
C ALA A 38 -11.69 -4.54 3.40
N ALA A 39 -10.86 -4.82 4.41
CA ALA A 39 -9.64 -4.07 4.66
C ALA A 39 -8.63 -4.22 3.52
N ILE A 40 -8.50 -5.43 2.97
CA ILE A 40 -7.64 -5.72 1.81
C ILE A 40 -8.13 -4.97 0.57
N ASP A 41 -9.43 -4.94 0.31
CA ASP A 41 -10.00 -4.22 -0.84
C ASP A 41 -9.74 -2.71 -0.75
N ALA A 42 -10.00 -2.12 0.42
CA ALA A 42 -9.68 -0.72 0.70
C ALA A 42 -8.18 -0.44 0.58
N ALA A 43 -7.32 -1.34 1.08
CA ALA A 43 -5.88 -1.22 0.98
C ALA A 43 -5.37 -1.28 -0.46
N LYS A 44 -5.95 -2.14 -1.31
CA LYS A 44 -5.66 -2.19 -2.74
C LYS A 44 -6.02 -0.89 -3.45
N ALA A 45 -7.22 -0.37 -3.20
CA ALA A 45 -7.67 0.90 -3.78
C ALA A 45 -6.77 2.07 -3.36
N ARG A 46 -6.40 2.14 -2.08
CA ARG A 46 -5.46 3.14 -1.55
C ARG A 46 -4.07 3.00 -2.15
N PHE A 47 -3.54 1.79 -2.22
CA PHE A 47 -2.22 1.55 -2.79
C PHE A 47 -2.15 1.96 -4.27
N ALA A 48 -3.15 1.58 -5.08
CA ALA A 48 -3.25 1.99 -6.48
C ALA A 48 -3.29 3.52 -6.63
N HIS A 49 -4.05 4.20 -5.75
CA HIS A 49 -4.13 5.66 -5.73
C HIS A 49 -2.80 6.32 -5.34
N LEU A 50 -2.12 5.81 -4.30
CA LEU A 50 -0.85 6.35 -3.80
C LEU A 50 0.32 6.13 -4.77
N LEU A 51 0.35 4.97 -5.42
CA LEU A 51 1.35 4.69 -6.45
C LEU A 51 1.23 5.67 -7.63
N ALA A 52 0.01 5.97 -8.08
CA ALA A 52 -0.24 6.85 -9.22
C ALA A 52 0.66 6.54 -10.44
N GLY A 53 0.93 5.25 -10.69
CA GLY A 53 1.80 4.78 -11.78
C GLY A 53 3.30 4.66 -11.44
N ARG A 54 3.73 5.00 -10.23
CA ARG A 54 5.13 4.90 -9.77
C ARG A 54 5.48 3.50 -9.27
N ALA A 55 6.76 3.25 -9.00
CA ALA A 55 7.18 2.08 -8.25
C ALA A 55 6.88 2.25 -6.76
N GLY A 56 6.55 1.15 -6.07
CA GLY A 56 6.35 1.17 -4.63
C GLY A 56 5.92 -0.19 -4.07
N SER A 57 5.81 -0.25 -2.75
CA SER A 57 5.35 -1.43 -2.02
C SER A 57 4.36 -1.04 -0.95
N ALA A 58 3.46 -1.94 -0.57
CA ALA A 58 2.52 -1.76 0.52
C ALA A 58 2.42 -3.01 1.37
N ALA A 59 2.18 -2.81 2.66
CA ALA A 59 1.86 -3.85 3.62
C ALA A 59 0.67 -3.40 4.48
N LEU A 60 -0.37 -4.22 4.52
CA LEU A 60 -1.50 -4.09 5.43
C LEU A 60 -1.27 -5.02 6.62
N ARG A 61 -1.30 -4.42 7.82
CA ARG A 61 -1.13 -5.12 9.08
C ARG A 61 -2.43 -5.15 9.86
N ASP A 62 -2.71 -6.28 10.50
CA ASP A 62 -3.80 -6.39 11.48
C ASP A 62 -3.42 -5.71 12.81
N PRO A 63 -4.35 -5.57 13.77
CA PRO A 63 -4.07 -4.96 15.08
C PRO A 63 -2.98 -5.66 15.90
N LEU A 64 -2.76 -6.96 15.69
CA LEU A 64 -1.65 -7.74 16.27
C LEU A 64 -0.32 -7.51 15.54
N GLY A 65 -0.31 -6.67 14.51
CA GLY A 65 0.87 -6.31 13.72
C GLY A 65 1.27 -7.35 12.67
N ARG A 66 0.47 -8.38 12.41
CA ARG A 66 0.76 -9.40 11.39
C ARG A 66 0.38 -8.85 10.03
N VAL A 67 1.19 -9.17 9.02
CA VAL A 67 0.91 -8.78 7.64
C VAL A 67 -0.17 -9.70 7.08
N VAL A 68 -1.36 -9.16 6.87
CA VAL A 68 -2.50 -9.88 6.26
C VAL A 68 -2.53 -9.70 4.75
N TRP A 69 -1.89 -8.64 4.25
CA TRP A 69 -1.71 -8.43 2.81
C TRP A 69 -0.47 -7.60 2.53
N SER A 70 0.17 -7.87 1.39
CA SER A 70 1.25 -7.04 0.87
C SER A 70 1.19 -7.01 -0.65
N ALA A 71 1.58 -5.89 -1.23
CA ALA A 71 1.73 -5.75 -2.67
C ALA A 71 3.01 -4.98 -3.00
N ARG A 72 3.57 -5.27 -4.17
CA ARG A 72 4.71 -4.55 -4.72
C ARG A 72 4.44 -4.27 -6.18
N GLN A 73 4.57 -3.01 -6.57
CA GLN A 73 4.52 -2.59 -7.95
C GLN A 73 5.92 -2.07 -8.31
N ASN A 74 6.54 -2.71 -9.29
CA ASN A 74 7.73 -2.15 -9.90
C ASN A 74 7.27 -1.14 -10.96
N ALA A 75 8.03 -0.07 -11.15
CA ALA A 75 7.79 0.84 -12.27
C ALA A 75 7.82 0.00 -13.56
N PRO A 76 6.92 0.27 -14.53
CA PRO A 76 6.98 -0.40 -15.81
C PRO A 76 8.40 -0.22 -16.40
N PRO A 77 8.98 -1.27 -17.01
CA PRO A 77 10.28 -1.17 -17.67
C PRO A 77 10.14 -0.25 -18.88
N GLY A 78 10.29 1.05 -18.68
CA GLY A 78 9.88 2.01 -19.69
C GLY A 78 10.41 3.42 -19.52
N THR A 79 11.55 3.64 -18.85
CA THR A 79 12.44 4.82 -19.08
C THR A 79 13.85 4.53 -18.54
N ALA A 80 14.41 3.37 -18.86
CA ALA A 80 15.83 3.09 -18.65
C ALA A 80 16.37 2.49 -19.95
N GLY A 81 16.83 3.37 -20.86
CA GLY A 81 17.54 2.93 -22.06
C GLY A 81 17.00 3.42 -23.40
N SER A 82 16.77 4.73 -23.56
CA SER A 82 17.24 5.36 -24.80
C SER A 82 18.75 5.46 -24.70
N LEU A 83 19.47 4.38 -25.01
CA LEU A 83 20.89 4.46 -25.35
C LEU A 83 21.16 3.44 -26.47
N ARG A 84 21.38 4.03 -27.65
CA ARG A 84 21.74 3.43 -28.94
C ARG A 84 23.01 2.58 -28.81
N PRO A 85 23.25 1.63 -29.73
CA PRO A 85 23.92 1.96 -31.00
C PRO A 85 23.02 1.85 -32.23
#